data_AF-A0A535NSC4-F1
#
_entry.id   AF-A0A535NSC4-F1
#
_cell.length_a   1.000
_cell.length_b   1.000
_cell.length_c   1.000
_cell.angle_alpha   90.00
_cell.angle_beta   90.00
_cell.angle_gamma   90.00
#
_symmetry.space_group_name_H-M   'P 1'
#
loop_
_entity.id
_entity.type
_entity.pdbx_description
1 polymer ?
#
loop_
_entity_poly.entity_id
_entity_poly.type
_entity_poly.pdbx_seq_one_letter_code
_entity_poly.pdbx_strand_id
1 'polypeptide(L)'
;QGLEVRFSSEDSFRSEPRDLLRVYQAIDRLHPQRVGLADTVGIATPNQVFEMVSMVRKAVDCDIEFHAHNDTGCAIANAFAALEAGATHIDTTILGIGERNGIVPLSGIIARLLSVHPELVAQYRLEILPELDRMVADMVGIEIPFNAAITGDTAFHHKAGMHTNAVLNDPSSYEIFDPARFGRERTVMAGHRLTGRHAIASRASTLGLTLTDRELRVLTAEVKRRADTGPLSNDELDDLLRGSVPA
;
A
#
# COMPACT_ATOMS: atom_id res chain seq x y z
N GLN A 1 -19.10 8.41 33.45
CA GLN A 1 -19.83 9.42 32.64
C GLN A 1 -18.80 10.25 31.90
N GLY A 2 -19.07 10.62 30.63
CA GLY A 2 -18.12 11.35 29.78
C GLY A 2 -17.05 10.50 29.08
N LEU A 3 -17.23 9.16 29.04
CA LEU A 3 -16.38 8.24 28.28
C LEU A 3 -17.19 7.68 27.11
N GLU A 4 -16.54 7.47 25.97
CA GLU A 4 -17.11 6.72 24.86
C GLU A 4 -17.08 5.22 25.15
N VAL A 5 -18.13 4.52 24.72
CA VAL A 5 -18.29 3.08 24.88
C VAL A 5 -18.44 2.45 23.50
N ARG A 6 -17.60 1.46 23.25
CA ARG A 6 -17.71 0.54 22.12
C ARG A 6 -18.01 -0.87 22.63
N PHE A 7 -18.94 -1.55 21.99
CA PHE A 7 -19.17 -2.99 22.20
C PHE A 7 -18.81 -3.76 20.93
N SER A 8 -17.94 -4.76 21.04
CA SER A 8 -17.55 -5.60 19.90
C SER A 8 -17.89 -7.06 20.15
N SER A 9 -18.26 -7.79 19.10
CA SER A 9 -18.24 -9.25 19.14
C SER A 9 -16.92 -9.77 18.58
N GLU A 10 -16.33 -10.75 19.26
CA GLU A 10 -15.24 -11.53 18.71
C GLU A 10 -15.79 -12.54 17.69
N ASP A 11 -15.04 -12.77 16.60
CA ASP A 11 -15.33 -13.81 15.62
C ASP A 11 -16.73 -13.73 14.99
N SER A 12 -17.10 -12.51 14.58
CA SER A 12 -18.43 -12.18 14.07
C SER A 12 -18.81 -13.01 12.83
N PHE A 13 -17.84 -13.41 12.01
CA PHE A 13 -18.05 -14.09 10.73
C PHE A 13 -18.21 -15.61 10.84
N ARG A 14 -18.04 -16.16 12.05
CA ARG A 14 -18.36 -17.57 12.36
C ARG A 14 -19.48 -17.70 13.39
N SER A 15 -20.10 -16.59 13.76
CA SER A 15 -21.28 -16.53 14.63
C SER A 15 -22.57 -16.64 13.82
N GLU A 16 -23.63 -17.19 14.41
CA GLU A 16 -24.96 -17.22 13.79
C GLU A 16 -25.47 -15.76 13.60
N PRO A 17 -25.72 -15.31 12.35
CA PRO A 17 -26.05 -13.91 12.08
C PRO A 17 -27.29 -13.42 12.84
N ARG A 18 -28.28 -14.30 13.07
CA ARG A 18 -29.49 -13.94 13.83
C ARG A 18 -29.19 -13.59 15.28
N ASP A 19 -28.30 -14.34 15.94
CA ASP A 19 -27.96 -14.08 17.33
C ASP A 19 -27.06 -12.85 17.45
N LEU A 20 -26.13 -12.67 16.50
CA LEU A 20 -25.29 -11.49 16.42
C LEU A 20 -26.13 -10.20 16.32
N LEU A 21 -27.12 -10.17 15.42
CA LEU A 21 -28.02 -9.02 15.27
C LEU A 21 -28.87 -8.78 16.51
N ARG A 22 -29.36 -9.83 17.19
CA ARG A 22 -30.11 -9.69 18.44
C ARG A 22 -29.25 -9.05 19.54
N VAL A 23 -27.98 -9.43 19.64
CA VAL A 23 -27.04 -8.82 20.58
C VAL A 23 -26.83 -7.34 20.25
N TYR A 24 -26.52 -7.00 19.00
CA TYR A 24 -26.30 -5.60 18.63
C TYR A 24 -27.54 -4.73 18.80
N GLN A 25 -28.75 -5.22 18.49
CA GLN A 25 -29.99 -4.49 18.75
C GLN A 25 -30.25 -4.27 20.24
N ALA A 26 -29.90 -5.25 21.08
CA ALA A 26 -30.02 -5.10 22.53
C ALA A 26 -29.02 -4.07 23.06
N ILE A 27 -27.80 -4.07 22.53
CA ILE A 27 -26.74 -3.12 22.86
C ILE A 27 -27.09 -1.71 22.38
N ASP A 28 -27.61 -1.54 21.17
CA ASP A 28 -27.96 -0.22 20.60
C ASP A 28 -29.02 0.52 21.42
N ARG A 29 -29.94 -0.21 22.08
CA ARG A 29 -30.92 0.36 23.04
C ARG A 29 -30.27 0.97 24.29
N LEU A 30 -29.02 0.64 24.57
CA LEU A 30 -28.23 1.26 25.63
C LEU A 30 -27.47 2.50 25.14
N HIS A 31 -27.63 2.86 23.86
CA HIS A 31 -27.04 4.02 23.20
C HIS A 31 -25.50 4.11 23.35
N PRO A 32 -24.75 3.04 22.99
CA PRO A 32 -23.30 3.14 22.89
C PRO A 32 -22.93 4.10 21.75
N GLN A 33 -21.70 4.61 21.78
CA GLN A 33 -21.18 5.38 20.65
C GLN A 33 -20.98 4.49 19.44
N ARG A 34 -20.56 3.23 19.65
CA ARG A 34 -20.16 2.34 18.54
C ARG A 34 -20.39 0.86 18.84
N VAL A 35 -20.70 0.10 17.81
CA VAL A 35 -20.58 -1.37 17.80
C VAL A 35 -19.43 -1.81 16.89
N GLY A 36 -18.80 -2.96 17.17
CA GLY A 36 -17.64 -3.45 16.43
C GLY A 36 -17.77 -4.88 15.94
N LEU A 37 -17.55 -5.09 14.64
CA LEU A 37 -17.47 -6.40 14.00
C LEU A 37 -16.00 -6.81 13.84
N ALA A 38 -15.68 -8.07 14.13
CA ALA A 38 -14.33 -8.61 14.01
C ALA A 38 -14.28 -9.89 13.17
N ASP A 39 -13.51 -9.88 12.08
CA ASP A 39 -13.01 -11.08 11.40
C ASP A 39 -11.72 -11.55 12.11
N THR A 40 -11.90 -12.12 13.30
CA THR A 40 -10.81 -12.50 14.21
C THR A 40 -9.84 -13.52 13.59
N VAL A 41 -10.35 -14.40 12.72
CA VAL A 41 -9.58 -15.50 12.13
C VAL A 41 -9.12 -15.19 10.68
N GLY A 42 -9.60 -14.10 10.07
CA GLY A 42 -9.18 -13.71 8.72
C GLY A 42 -9.77 -14.58 7.61
N ILE A 43 -11.02 -15.05 7.80
CA ILE A 43 -11.71 -15.96 6.86
C ILE A 43 -12.76 -15.25 6.01
N ALA A 44 -13.18 -14.06 6.39
CA ALA A 44 -14.28 -13.37 5.73
C ALA A 44 -13.87 -12.94 4.32
N THR A 45 -14.79 -13.09 3.37
CA THR A 45 -14.65 -12.52 2.03
C THR A 45 -15.26 -11.13 1.96
N PRO A 46 -14.85 -10.25 1.03
CA PRO A 46 -15.38 -8.89 0.93
C PRO A 46 -16.90 -8.84 0.78
N ASN A 47 -17.49 -9.76 0.01
CA ASN A 47 -18.94 -9.85 -0.16
C ASN A 47 -19.66 -10.21 1.16
N GLN A 48 -19.12 -11.17 1.92
CA GLN A 48 -19.66 -11.52 3.23
C GLN A 48 -19.56 -10.35 4.22
N VAL A 49 -18.46 -9.60 4.17
CA VAL A 49 -18.28 -8.38 4.98
C VAL A 49 -19.32 -7.33 4.61
N PHE A 50 -19.47 -7.03 3.32
CA PHE A 50 -20.46 -6.06 2.85
C PHE A 50 -21.89 -6.44 3.31
N GLU A 51 -22.27 -7.70 3.14
CA GLU A 51 -23.59 -8.20 3.55
C GLU A 51 -23.79 -8.12 5.07
N MET A 52 -22.83 -8.58 5.86
CA MET A 52 -22.91 -8.58 7.33
C MET A 52 -22.99 -7.16 7.88
N VAL A 53 -22.09 -6.28 7.44
CA VAL A 53 -22.07 -4.87 7.86
C VAL A 53 -23.35 -4.17 7.42
N SER A 54 -23.88 -4.44 6.23
CA SER A 54 -25.16 -3.89 5.77
C SER A 54 -26.34 -4.34 6.65
N MET A 55 -26.33 -5.59 7.13
CA MET A 55 -27.34 -6.08 8.08
C MET A 55 -27.22 -5.37 9.44
N VAL A 56 -26.01 -5.22 9.96
CA VAL A 56 -25.78 -4.50 11.23
C VAL A 56 -26.16 -3.03 11.09
N ARG A 57 -25.78 -2.36 9.99
CA ARG A 57 -26.13 -0.96 9.72
C ARG A 57 -27.63 -0.70 9.70
N LYS A 58 -28.44 -1.66 9.24
CA LYS A 58 -29.91 -1.59 9.28
C LYS A 58 -30.50 -1.88 10.67
N ALA A 59 -29.72 -2.52 11.54
CA ALA A 59 -30.18 -2.99 12.84
C ALA A 59 -29.81 -2.06 14.01
N VAL A 60 -28.85 -1.16 13.83
CA VAL A 60 -28.39 -0.21 14.86
C VAL A 60 -28.34 1.21 14.32
N ASP A 61 -28.43 2.22 15.19
CA ASP A 61 -28.30 3.63 14.83
C ASP A 61 -26.89 4.20 15.14
N CYS A 62 -26.14 3.60 16.07
CA CYS A 62 -24.79 4.03 16.45
C CYS A 62 -23.72 3.83 15.35
N ASP A 63 -22.48 4.27 15.60
CA ASP A 63 -21.37 4.04 14.68
C ASP A 63 -21.00 2.55 14.58
N ILE A 64 -20.32 2.18 13.49
CA ILE A 64 -19.87 0.81 13.25
C ILE A 64 -18.36 0.81 13.02
N GLU A 65 -17.66 0.02 13.83
CA GLU A 65 -16.26 -0.32 13.67
C GLU A 65 -16.09 -1.68 13.01
N PHE A 66 -15.05 -1.80 12.19
CA PHE A 66 -14.68 -3.06 11.58
C PHE A 66 -13.19 -3.38 11.78
N HIS A 67 -12.94 -4.60 12.24
CA HIS A 67 -11.62 -5.15 12.50
C HIS A 67 -11.42 -6.43 11.67
N ALA A 68 -10.34 -6.51 10.88
CA ALA A 68 -10.08 -7.69 10.06
C ALA A 68 -8.62 -8.14 10.13
N HIS A 69 -8.44 -9.43 10.41
CA HIS A 69 -7.17 -10.10 10.23
C HIS A 69 -6.89 -10.44 8.76
N ASN A 70 -5.61 -10.68 8.45
CA ASN A 70 -5.12 -10.77 7.08
C ASN A 70 -4.65 -12.18 6.66
N ASP A 71 -5.03 -13.24 7.38
CA ASP A 71 -4.56 -14.61 7.15
C ASP A 71 -4.71 -15.09 5.71
N THR A 72 -5.76 -14.64 5.02
CA THR A 72 -6.05 -14.99 3.62
C THR A 72 -5.78 -13.85 2.62
N GLY A 73 -5.17 -12.75 3.07
CA GLY A 73 -4.83 -11.60 2.23
C GLY A 73 -5.99 -10.64 1.93
N CYS A 74 -7.13 -10.78 2.61
CA CYS A 74 -8.34 -10.01 2.34
C CYS A 74 -8.53 -8.76 3.23
N ALA A 75 -7.67 -8.47 4.21
CA ALA A 75 -7.96 -7.44 5.22
C ALA A 75 -8.27 -6.05 4.63
N ILE A 76 -7.49 -5.57 3.66
CA ILE A 76 -7.73 -4.27 2.99
C ILE A 76 -9.06 -4.28 2.22
N ALA A 77 -9.34 -5.35 1.49
CA ALA A 77 -10.55 -5.47 0.69
C ALA A 77 -11.80 -5.57 1.59
N ASN A 78 -11.69 -6.30 2.69
CA ASN A 78 -12.73 -6.42 3.71
C ASN A 78 -12.99 -5.07 4.39
N ALA A 79 -11.94 -4.35 4.79
CA ALA A 79 -12.09 -3.02 5.37
C ALA A 79 -12.77 -2.03 4.41
N PHE A 80 -12.41 -2.06 3.13
CA PHE A 80 -13.07 -1.22 2.13
C PHE A 80 -14.53 -1.62 1.93
N ALA A 81 -14.84 -2.92 1.82
CA ALA A 81 -16.21 -3.41 1.73
C ALA A 81 -17.06 -3.05 2.96
N ALA A 82 -16.47 -3.04 4.16
CA ALA A 82 -17.15 -2.59 5.38
C ALA A 82 -17.52 -1.11 5.29
N LEU A 83 -16.60 -0.25 4.82
CA LEU A 83 -16.89 1.17 4.59
C LEU A 83 -18.01 1.36 3.56
N GLU A 84 -17.97 0.64 2.44
CA GLU A 84 -19.03 0.69 1.42
C GLU A 84 -20.39 0.27 1.97
N ALA A 85 -20.42 -0.65 2.94
CA ALA A 85 -21.62 -1.11 3.63
C ALA A 85 -22.10 -0.21 4.78
N GLY A 86 -21.36 0.86 5.09
CA GLY A 86 -21.73 1.86 6.11
C GLY A 86 -21.01 1.73 7.45
N ALA A 87 -19.89 1.01 7.52
CA ALA A 87 -18.96 1.16 8.63
C ALA A 87 -18.38 2.59 8.66
N THR A 88 -18.17 3.13 9.84
CA THR A 88 -17.63 4.49 10.04
C THR A 88 -16.21 4.48 10.58
N HIS A 89 -15.73 3.35 11.11
CA HIS A 89 -14.41 3.20 11.70
C HIS A 89 -13.75 1.90 11.22
N ILE A 90 -12.45 1.95 10.92
CA ILE A 90 -11.64 0.80 10.53
C ILE A 90 -10.43 0.72 11.45
N ASP A 91 -10.22 -0.44 12.05
CA ASP A 91 -8.99 -0.73 12.78
C ASP A 91 -7.83 -0.98 11.82
N THR A 92 -6.68 -0.35 12.10
CA THR A 92 -5.46 -0.50 11.30
C THR A 92 -4.24 -0.59 12.20
N THR A 93 -3.14 -1.10 11.65
CA THR A 93 -1.82 -1.02 12.30
C THR A 93 -0.75 -0.60 11.30
N ILE A 94 0.32 0.00 11.82
CA ILE A 94 1.52 0.30 11.04
C ILE A 94 2.12 -1.02 10.54
N LEU A 95 2.47 -1.07 9.26
CA LEU A 95 2.89 -2.30 8.55
C LEU A 95 1.89 -3.48 8.60
N GLY A 96 0.69 -3.28 9.14
CA GLY A 96 -0.30 -4.34 9.33
C GLY A 96 0.06 -5.32 10.45
N ILE A 97 1.01 -5.00 11.34
CA ILE A 97 1.41 -5.91 12.43
C ILE A 97 0.24 -6.27 13.35
N GLY A 98 0.25 -7.48 13.90
CA GLY A 98 -0.75 -7.99 14.82
C GLY A 98 -0.57 -9.50 15.02
N GLU A 99 -1.56 -10.18 15.62
CA GLU A 99 -1.53 -11.63 15.73
C GLU A 99 -1.37 -12.31 14.36
N ARG A 100 -0.55 -13.37 14.30
CA ARG A 100 -0.23 -14.14 13.08
C ARG A 100 0.44 -13.27 12.01
N ASN A 101 -0.19 -13.05 10.86
CA ASN A 101 0.30 -12.09 9.85
C ASN A 101 -0.39 -10.71 9.95
N GLY A 102 -1.15 -10.50 11.03
CA GLY A 102 -1.66 -9.21 11.45
C GLY A 102 -3.01 -8.82 10.87
N ILE A 103 -3.23 -7.50 10.75
CA ILE A 103 -4.51 -6.88 10.40
C ILE A 103 -4.36 -5.89 9.23
N VAL A 104 -5.35 -5.03 9.01
CA VAL A 104 -5.34 -4.03 7.94
C VAL A 104 -4.11 -3.09 8.08
N PRO A 105 -3.17 -3.08 7.12
CA PRO A 105 -2.05 -2.14 7.15
C PRO A 105 -2.53 -0.71 6.87
N LEU A 106 -2.08 0.26 7.69
CA LEU A 106 -2.46 1.67 7.56
C LEU A 106 -2.15 2.23 6.15
N SER A 107 -0.93 2.00 5.65
CA SER A 107 -0.53 2.43 4.31
C SER A 107 -1.39 1.77 3.21
N GLY A 108 -1.76 0.50 3.40
CA GLY A 108 -2.60 -0.24 2.45
C GLY A 108 -4.03 0.31 2.35
N ILE A 109 -4.68 0.59 3.48
CA ILE A 109 -6.04 1.17 3.46
C ILE A 109 -6.01 2.63 3.00
N ILE A 110 -4.97 3.41 3.33
CA ILE A 110 -4.78 4.76 2.79
C ILE A 110 -4.65 4.71 1.26
N ALA A 111 -3.84 3.80 0.71
CA ALA A 111 -3.72 3.63 -0.74
C ALA A 111 -5.08 3.31 -1.37
N ARG A 112 -5.84 2.39 -0.78
CA ARG A 112 -7.16 2.02 -1.30
C ARG A 112 -8.14 3.19 -1.27
N LEU A 113 -8.23 3.91 -0.15
CA LEU A 113 -9.10 5.07 -0.02
C LEU A 113 -8.68 6.20 -0.95
N LEU A 114 -7.38 6.50 -1.06
CA LEU A 114 -6.88 7.57 -1.91
C LEU A 114 -7.25 7.36 -3.39
N SER A 115 -7.29 6.11 -3.85
CA SER A 115 -7.62 5.78 -5.22
C SER A 115 -9.10 5.91 -5.61
N VAL A 116 -10.02 6.00 -4.63
CA VAL A 116 -11.48 6.04 -4.88
C VAL A 116 -12.12 7.28 -4.25
N HIS A 117 -11.70 7.61 -3.04
CA HIS A 117 -12.21 8.67 -2.16
C HIS A 117 -11.05 9.52 -1.58
N PRO A 118 -10.30 10.25 -2.44
CA PRO A 118 -9.14 11.03 -2.01
C PRO A 118 -9.44 12.07 -0.92
N GLU A 119 -10.69 12.55 -0.84
CA GLU A 119 -11.18 13.47 0.17
C GLU A 119 -11.12 12.89 1.60
N LEU A 120 -11.31 11.58 1.76
CA LEU A 120 -11.33 10.94 3.08
C LEU A 120 -9.93 10.87 3.72
N VAL A 121 -8.88 10.92 2.89
CA VAL A 121 -7.50 10.88 3.35
C VAL A 121 -6.81 12.24 3.33
N ALA A 122 -7.48 13.30 2.84
CA ALA A 122 -6.90 14.64 2.70
C ALA A 122 -6.51 15.29 4.04
N GLN A 123 -7.09 14.82 5.15
CA GLN A 123 -6.77 15.27 6.50
C GLN A 123 -5.44 14.74 7.04
N TYR A 124 -4.87 13.71 6.42
CA TYR A 124 -3.63 13.08 6.89
C TYR A 124 -2.41 13.69 6.21
N ARG A 125 -1.31 13.77 6.97
CA ARG A 125 0.02 13.99 6.41
C ARG A 125 0.53 12.68 5.84
N LEU A 126 0.48 12.53 4.52
CA LEU A 126 0.83 11.27 3.85
C LEU A 126 2.36 11.13 3.66
N GLU A 127 3.08 12.25 3.68
CA GLU A 127 4.52 12.34 3.55
C GLU A 127 5.30 11.69 4.71
N ILE A 128 4.66 11.52 5.87
CA ILE A 128 5.29 10.89 7.05
C ILE A 128 5.11 9.36 7.09
N LEU A 129 4.32 8.77 6.19
CA LEU A 129 4.05 7.32 6.22
C LEU A 129 5.33 6.47 6.13
N PRO A 130 6.31 6.76 5.25
CA PRO A 130 7.54 5.97 5.20
C PRO A 130 8.37 6.06 6.48
N GLU A 131 8.38 7.21 7.15
CA GLU A 131 9.06 7.39 8.44
C GLU A 131 8.36 6.62 9.56
N LEU A 132 7.03 6.64 9.57
CA LEU A 132 6.22 5.92 10.55
C LEU A 132 6.40 4.40 10.44
N ASP A 133 6.39 3.86 9.22
CA ASP A 133 6.68 2.46 8.96
C ASP A 133 8.11 2.08 9.40
N ARG A 134 9.11 2.92 9.10
CA ARG A 134 10.50 2.70 9.55
C ARG A 134 10.63 2.70 11.06
N MET A 135 10.01 3.68 11.73
CA MET A 135 10.03 3.78 13.19
C MET A 135 9.48 2.51 13.85
N VAL A 136 8.35 1.98 13.38
CA VAL A 136 7.77 0.75 13.94
C VAL A 136 8.60 -0.47 13.56
N ALA A 137 9.08 -0.57 12.32
CA ALA A 137 9.96 -1.64 11.87
C ALA A 137 11.20 -1.77 12.76
N ASP A 138 11.86 -0.64 13.06
CA ASP A 138 13.04 -0.56 13.93
C ASP A 138 12.69 -0.97 15.38
N MET A 139 11.53 -0.53 15.90
CA MET A 139 11.09 -0.87 17.26
C MET A 139 10.83 -2.36 17.46
N VAL A 140 10.29 -3.05 16.44
CA VAL A 140 9.95 -4.48 16.54
C VAL A 140 10.99 -5.40 15.87
N GLY A 141 12.05 -4.84 15.28
CA GLY A 141 13.15 -5.59 14.68
C GLY A 141 12.77 -6.36 13.41
N ILE A 142 11.94 -5.77 12.55
CA ILE A 142 11.54 -6.35 11.24
C ILE A 142 11.96 -5.45 10.09
N GLU A 143 11.99 -6.01 8.88
CA GLU A 143 12.15 -5.21 7.65
C GLU A 143 10.79 -4.77 7.10
N ILE A 144 10.76 -3.61 6.44
CA ILE A 144 9.59 -3.20 5.65
C ILE A 144 9.51 -4.09 4.42
N PRO A 145 8.38 -4.78 4.15
CA PRO A 145 8.25 -5.61 2.96
C PRO A 145 8.49 -4.81 1.69
N PHE A 146 9.31 -5.34 0.77
CA PHE A 146 9.70 -4.62 -0.45
C PHE A 146 8.49 -4.20 -1.32
N ASN A 147 7.37 -4.93 -1.21
CA ASN A 147 6.12 -4.74 -1.92
C ASN A 147 5.00 -4.12 -1.06
N ALA A 148 5.32 -3.57 0.12
CA ALA A 148 4.35 -2.85 0.92
C ALA A 148 3.78 -1.64 0.13
N ALA A 149 2.46 -1.44 0.23
CA ALA A 149 1.80 -0.33 -0.46
C ALA A 149 2.36 1.01 0.04
N ILE A 150 2.67 1.93 -0.89
CA ILE A 150 3.24 3.27 -0.64
C ILE A 150 4.68 3.24 -0.07
N THR A 151 4.91 2.49 0.99
CA THR A 151 6.11 2.55 1.83
C THR A 151 7.16 1.51 1.49
N GLY A 152 6.80 0.45 0.76
CA GLY A 152 7.76 -0.51 0.24
C GLY A 152 8.73 0.15 -0.75
N ASP A 153 9.99 -0.27 -0.74
CA ASP A 153 11.00 0.32 -1.60
C ASP A 153 10.59 0.28 -3.06
N THR A 154 9.96 -0.81 -3.50
CA THR A 154 9.58 -0.99 -4.91
C THR A 154 8.25 -0.34 -5.32
N ALA A 155 7.54 0.33 -4.40
CA ALA A 155 6.18 0.85 -4.64
C ALA A 155 6.06 1.84 -5.82
N PHE A 156 7.13 2.62 -6.07
CA PHE A 156 7.21 3.59 -7.18
C PHE A 156 8.39 3.30 -8.12
N HIS A 157 8.79 2.02 -8.21
CA HIS A 157 9.86 1.56 -9.09
C HIS A 157 9.30 1.06 -10.43
N HIS A 158 9.83 1.58 -11.53
CA HIS A 158 9.50 1.09 -12.87
C HIS A 158 10.64 0.28 -13.45
N LYS A 159 10.32 -0.95 -13.89
CA LYS A 159 11.27 -1.80 -14.61
C LYS A 159 11.48 -1.26 -16.02
N ALA A 160 12.75 -1.08 -16.40
CA ALA A 160 13.11 -0.60 -17.73
C ALA A 160 12.47 -1.43 -18.86
N GLY A 161 11.90 -0.73 -19.84
CA GLY A 161 11.11 -1.32 -20.92
C GLY A 161 10.03 -0.37 -21.42
N MET A 162 8.97 -0.91 -22.06
CA MET A 162 7.86 -0.10 -22.58
C MET A 162 7.16 0.73 -21.49
N HIS A 163 7.04 0.19 -20.27
CA HIS A 163 6.42 0.90 -19.15
C HIS A 163 7.22 2.16 -18.75
N THR A 164 8.56 2.07 -18.72
CA THR A 164 9.42 3.23 -18.43
C THR A 164 9.26 4.33 -19.47
N ASN A 165 9.19 3.99 -20.75
CA ASN A 165 8.97 5.01 -21.79
C ASN A 165 7.63 5.73 -21.60
N ALA A 166 6.58 4.99 -21.26
CA ALA A 166 5.28 5.59 -20.99
C ALA A 166 5.32 6.50 -19.76
N VAL A 167 5.91 6.04 -18.65
CA VAL A 167 6.02 6.83 -17.41
C VAL A 167 6.91 8.06 -17.58
N LEU A 168 7.99 7.98 -18.35
CA LEU A 168 8.86 9.13 -18.64
C LEU A 168 8.14 10.20 -19.47
N ASN A 169 7.17 9.81 -20.30
CA ASN A 169 6.38 10.75 -21.09
C ASN A 169 5.17 11.29 -20.32
N ASP A 170 4.44 10.40 -19.65
CA ASP A 170 3.28 10.69 -18.82
C ASP A 170 3.23 9.70 -17.64
N PRO A 171 3.69 10.12 -16.44
CA PRO A 171 3.70 9.25 -15.28
C PRO A 171 2.34 8.66 -14.91
N SER A 172 1.24 9.38 -15.18
CA SER A 172 -0.12 8.93 -14.86
C SER A 172 -0.56 7.68 -15.63
N SER A 173 0.17 7.31 -16.69
CA SER A 173 -0.08 6.07 -17.46
C SER A 173 0.11 4.79 -16.63
N TYR A 174 0.99 4.79 -15.63
CA TYR A 174 1.26 3.64 -14.77
C TYR A 174 1.40 3.99 -13.28
N GLU A 175 1.32 5.27 -12.92
CA GLU A 175 1.34 5.72 -11.53
C GLU A 175 -0.06 6.14 -11.11
N ILE A 176 -0.72 5.28 -10.33
CA ILE A 176 -2.01 5.62 -9.72
C ILE A 176 -1.90 6.81 -8.75
N PHE A 177 -0.70 7.04 -8.19
CA PHE A 177 -0.40 8.18 -7.32
C PHE A 177 0.93 8.83 -7.68
N ASP A 178 1.01 10.15 -7.55
CA ASP A 178 2.28 10.86 -7.56
C ASP A 178 3.11 10.53 -6.30
N PRO A 179 4.34 9.97 -6.42
CA PRO A 179 5.17 9.62 -5.27
C PRO A 179 5.51 10.81 -4.37
N ALA A 180 5.52 12.04 -4.90
CA ALA A 180 5.82 13.24 -4.11
C ALA A 180 4.81 13.45 -2.97
N ARG A 181 3.58 12.96 -3.12
CA ARG A 181 2.54 13.00 -2.07
C ARG A 181 2.90 12.20 -0.82
N PHE A 182 3.85 11.28 -0.94
CA PHE A 182 4.31 10.43 0.15
C PHE A 182 5.75 10.75 0.57
N GLY A 183 6.29 11.91 0.16
CA GLY A 183 7.68 12.26 0.41
C GLY A 183 8.66 11.32 -0.29
N ARG A 184 8.24 10.72 -1.42
CA ARG A 184 9.04 9.77 -2.20
C ARG A 184 9.34 10.30 -3.58
N GLU A 185 10.32 9.67 -4.20
CA GLU A 185 10.68 9.89 -5.60
C GLU A 185 10.43 8.62 -6.41
N ARG A 186 10.08 8.83 -7.68
CA ARG A 186 10.05 7.76 -8.68
C ARG A 186 11.46 7.30 -8.99
N THR A 187 11.63 6.00 -9.14
CA THR A 187 12.89 5.42 -9.60
C THR A 187 12.68 4.55 -10.83
N VAL A 188 13.72 4.49 -11.68
CA VAL A 188 13.75 3.65 -12.87
C VAL A 188 14.91 2.68 -12.73
N MET A 189 14.62 1.39 -12.77
CA MET A 189 15.64 0.36 -12.68
C MET A 189 16.37 0.22 -14.01
N ALA A 190 17.41 1.04 -14.21
CA ALA A 190 18.22 1.06 -15.41
C ALA A 190 19.31 -0.03 -15.42
N GLY A 191 19.66 -0.63 -14.28
CA GLY A 191 20.69 -1.68 -14.16
C GLY A 191 20.28 -3.10 -14.57
N HIS A 192 19.12 -3.30 -15.20
CA HIS A 192 18.59 -4.64 -15.50
C HIS A 192 18.84 -5.08 -16.96
N ARG A 193 18.90 -6.38 -17.22
CA ARG A 193 18.94 -7.00 -18.55
C ARG A 193 17.86 -6.52 -19.56
N LEU A 194 16.71 -6.05 -19.06
CA LEU A 194 15.61 -5.58 -19.93
C LEU A 194 15.72 -4.09 -20.26
N THR A 195 16.77 -3.43 -19.79
CA THR A 195 16.92 -1.98 -19.94
C THR A 195 17.01 -1.56 -21.41
N GLY A 196 16.14 -0.62 -21.76
CA GLY A 196 16.15 0.07 -23.05
C GLY A 196 17.01 1.33 -23.01
N ARG A 197 17.40 1.83 -24.20
CA ARG A 197 18.26 3.03 -24.34
C ARG A 197 17.73 4.26 -23.59
N HIS A 198 16.41 4.44 -23.52
CA HIS A 198 15.80 5.58 -22.83
C HIS A 198 16.03 5.58 -21.33
N ALA A 199 16.02 4.41 -20.69
CA ALA A 199 16.31 4.30 -19.26
C ALA A 199 17.78 4.62 -18.95
N ILE A 200 18.71 4.20 -19.80
CA ILE A 200 20.13 4.58 -19.71
C ILE A 200 20.30 6.08 -19.95
N ALA A 201 19.64 6.64 -20.96
CA ALA A 201 19.68 8.08 -21.26
C ALA A 201 19.12 8.92 -20.10
N SER A 202 18.01 8.48 -19.50
CA SER A 202 17.41 9.12 -18.33
C SER A 202 18.37 9.13 -17.14
N ARG A 203 18.99 7.98 -16.82
CA ARG A 203 19.99 7.91 -15.74
C ARG A 203 21.23 8.77 -16.03
N ALA A 204 21.73 8.74 -17.27
CA ALA A 204 22.84 9.59 -17.68
C ALA A 204 22.50 11.08 -17.51
N SER A 205 21.30 11.50 -17.91
CA SER A 205 20.82 12.87 -17.71
C SER A 205 20.73 13.25 -16.23
N THR A 206 20.28 12.35 -15.33
CA THR A 206 20.26 12.63 -13.88
C THR A 206 21.66 12.79 -13.29
N LEU A 207 22.68 12.21 -13.93
CA LEU A 207 24.09 12.38 -13.57
C LEU A 207 24.75 13.59 -14.24
N GLY A 208 24.01 14.36 -15.04
CA GLY A 208 24.54 15.48 -15.83
C GLY A 208 25.36 15.06 -17.05
N LEU A 209 25.26 13.81 -17.50
CA LEU A 209 26.01 13.28 -18.64
C LEU A 209 25.21 13.46 -19.94
N THR A 210 25.85 14.05 -20.96
CA THR A 210 25.30 14.14 -22.31
C THR A 210 25.94 13.07 -23.18
N LEU A 211 25.19 12.00 -23.48
CA LEU A 211 25.68 10.87 -24.26
C LEU A 211 25.12 10.91 -25.68
N THR A 212 25.98 10.60 -26.65
CA THR A 212 25.59 10.41 -28.05
C THR A 212 24.77 9.13 -28.23
N ASP A 213 24.02 9.08 -29.32
CA ASP A 213 23.18 7.92 -29.67
C ASP A 213 23.99 6.63 -29.91
N ARG A 214 25.29 6.78 -30.22
CA ARG A 214 26.26 5.69 -30.32
C ARG A 214 26.71 5.20 -28.94
N GLU A 215 27.07 6.11 -28.04
CA GLU A 215 27.48 5.77 -26.67
C GLU A 215 26.33 5.10 -25.91
N LEU A 216 25.11 5.63 -26.03
CA LEU A 216 23.91 5.02 -25.45
C LEU A 216 23.70 3.59 -25.94
N ARG A 217 23.95 3.30 -27.23
CA ARG A 217 23.87 1.93 -27.78
C ARG A 217 24.90 1.00 -27.17
N VAL A 218 26.15 1.43 -27.09
CA VAL A 218 27.25 0.63 -26.52
C VAL A 218 26.99 0.35 -25.03
N LEU A 219 26.65 1.39 -24.27
CA LEU A 219 26.39 1.29 -22.84
C LEU A 219 25.16 0.44 -22.54
N THR A 220 24.09 0.57 -23.33
CA THR A 220 22.91 -0.31 -23.17
C THR A 220 23.28 -1.77 -23.39
N ALA A 221 24.13 -2.09 -24.37
CA ALA A 221 24.57 -3.46 -24.60
C ALA A 221 25.44 -3.98 -23.44
N GLU A 222 26.33 -3.15 -22.91
CA GLU A 222 27.21 -3.51 -21.80
C GLU A 222 26.44 -3.70 -20.48
N VAL A 223 25.47 -2.83 -20.19
CA VAL A 223 24.55 -3.00 -19.06
C VAL A 223 23.79 -4.31 -19.16
N LYS A 224 23.26 -4.65 -20.35
CA LYS A 224 22.57 -5.93 -20.55
C LYS A 224 23.47 -7.13 -20.30
N ARG A 225 24.71 -7.07 -20.80
CA ARG A 225 25.70 -8.13 -20.66
C ARG A 225 26.10 -8.34 -19.20
N ARG A 226 26.35 -7.28 -18.44
CA ARG A 226 26.67 -7.38 -17.00
C ARG A 226 25.46 -7.80 -16.18
N ALA A 227 24.27 -7.37 -16.59
CA ALA A 227 23.04 -7.72 -15.91
C ALA A 227 22.53 -9.16 -16.17
N ASP A 228 23.21 -9.93 -17.03
CA ASP A 228 22.89 -11.36 -17.26
C ASP A 228 23.15 -12.22 -16.02
N THR A 229 24.08 -11.83 -15.13
CA THR A 229 24.39 -12.53 -13.87
C THR A 229 23.63 -12.00 -12.65
N GLY A 230 22.80 -10.97 -12.82
CA GLY A 230 22.06 -10.29 -11.76
C GLY A 230 21.95 -8.79 -12.06
N PRO A 231 20.92 -8.06 -11.55
CA PRO A 231 20.80 -6.63 -11.77
C PRO A 231 22.02 -5.87 -11.22
N LEU A 232 22.49 -4.87 -11.97
CA LEU A 232 23.48 -3.91 -11.47
C LEU A 232 22.83 -3.00 -10.44
N SER A 233 23.55 -2.72 -9.37
CA SER A 233 23.24 -1.64 -8.44
C SER A 233 23.30 -0.27 -9.13
N ASN A 234 22.72 0.75 -8.50
CA ASN A 234 22.80 2.12 -9.01
C ASN A 234 24.25 2.61 -9.09
N ASP A 235 25.10 2.26 -8.13
CA ASP A 235 26.50 2.67 -8.10
C ASP A 235 27.29 2.03 -9.25
N GLU A 236 27.12 0.71 -9.47
CA GLU A 236 27.78 0.03 -10.59
C GLU A 236 27.34 0.56 -11.95
N LEU A 237 26.07 0.96 -12.07
CA LEU A 237 25.55 1.59 -13.27
C LEU A 237 26.13 3.01 -13.46
N ASP A 238 26.19 3.80 -12.40
CA ASP A 238 26.72 5.16 -12.44
C ASP A 238 28.21 5.18 -12.78
N ASP A 239 28.99 4.27 -12.19
CA ASP A 239 30.40 4.08 -12.50
C ASP A 239 30.61 3.70 -13.96
N LEU A 240 29.76 2.81 -14.48
CA LEU A 240 29.79 2.43 -15.89
C LEU A 240 29.49 3.63 -16.80
N LEU A 241 28.51 4.47 -16.44
CA LEU A 241 28.12 5.64 -17.22
C LEU A 241 29.17 6.75 -17.18
N ARG A 242 29.79 7.01 -16.02
CA ARG A 242 30.85 8.00 -15.86
C ARG A 242 32.15 7.57 -16.53
N GLY A 243 32.49 6.29 -16.45
CA GLY A 243 33.70 5.73 -17.08
C GLY A 243 33.70 5.75 -18.62
N SER A 244 32.56 6.03 -19.25
CA SER A 244 32.41 6.10 -20.70
C SER A 244 32.57 7.49 -21.33
N VAL A 245 32.64 8.56 -20.54
CA VAL A 245 32.87 9.92 -21.05
C VAL A 245 34.37 10.22 -20.98
N PRO A 246 35.07 10.46 -22.11
CA PRO A 246 36.45 10.93 -22.07
C PRO A 246 36.52 12.27 -21.34
N ALA A 247 37.54 12.45 -20.49
CA ALA A 247 37.82 13.73 -19.81
C ALA A 247 38.03 14.88 -20.81
#